data_AF-A0A5C7Y9D2-F1
#
_entry.id   AF-A0A5C7Y9D2-F1
#
_cell.length_a   1.000
_cell.length_b   1.000
_cell.length_c   1.000
_cell.angle_alpha   90.00
_cell.angle_beta   90.00
_cell.angle_gamma   90.00
#
_symmetry.space_group_name_H-M   'P 1'
#
loop_
_entity.id
_entity.type
_entity.pdbx_description
1 polymer ?
#
loop_
_entity_poly.entity_id
_entity_poly.type
_entity_poly.pdbx_seq_one_letter_code
_entity_poly.pdbx_strand_id
1 'polypeptide(L)'
;MRHRIIGIVSAMAASAAAISAVSTAPAALAYPGDPKPGCESGGFLNATLFCDGPIRPDGTWQRCWSWQANYTGGFDGNPGFYSPAGQMCAVISEDNFQPAISPHYHIGD
;
A
#
# COMPACT_ATOMS: atom_id res chain seq x y z
N MET A 1 61.98 -23.95 -23.14
CA MET A 1 61.88 -22.83 -24.11
C MET A 1 60.68 -23.06 -25.02
N ARG A 2 60.00 -21.95 -25.37
CA ARG A 2 58.89 -21.77 -26.34
C ARG A 2 57.46 -21.80 -25.77
N HIS A 3 57.04 -20.62 -25.29
CA HIS A 3 55.66 -20.14 -25.33
C HIS A 3 55.19 -19.92 -26.78
N ARG A 4 53.90 -20.15 -27.07
CA ARG A 4 52.94 -19.31 -27.87
C ARG A 4 51.51 -19.84 -27.58
N ILE A 5 50.70 -19.19 -26.75
CA ILE A 5 49.67 -18.15 -27.05
C ILE A 5 48.68 -18.58 -28.15
N ILE A 6 47.39 -18.79 -27.77
CA ILE A 6 46.09 -18.55 -28.44
C ILE A 6 45.04 -18.99 -27.39
N GLY A 7 43.96 -18.31 -27.02
CA GLY A 7 43.28 -17.10 -27.46
C GLY A 7 42.01 -16.98 -26.58
N ILE A 8 41.66 -15.75 -26.22
CA ILE A 8 40.54 -15.32 -25.38
C ILE A 8 39.20 -15.55 -26.10
N VAL A 9 38.16 -16.10 -25.44
CA VAL A 9 36.77 -15.62 -25.58
C VAL A 9 35.97 -15.90 -24.29
N SER A 10 35.44 -14.82 -23.73
CA SER A 10 34.57 -14.72 -22.56
C SER A 10 33.21 -15.38 -22.75
N ALA A 11 32.66 -15.98 -21.69
CA ALA A 11 31.22 -16.09 -21.49
C ALA A 11 30.90 -15.89 -20.01
N MET A 12 30.85 -14.62 -19.60
CA MET A 12 30.11 -14.23 -18.40
C MET A 12 28.62 -14.49 -18.70
N ALA A 13 28.10 -15.63 -18.27
CA ALA A 13 26.67 -15.79 -18.13
C ALA A 13 26.26 -15.04 -16.86
N ALA A 14 26.03 -13.73 -17.01
CA ALA A 14 25.37 -12.92 -16.02
C ALA A 14 23.91 -13.42 -15.91
N SER A 15 23.66 -14.32 -14.96
CA SER A 15 22.32 -14.61 -14.50
C SER A 15 21.84 -13.36 -13.75
N ALA A 16 21.17 -12.47 -14.48
CA ALA A 16 20.41 -11.37 -13.89
C ALA A 16 19.28 -11.99 -13.06
N ALA A 17 19.55 -12.27 -11.79
CA ALA A 17 18.51 -12.52 -10.80
C ALA A 17 17.69 -11.22 -10.74
N ALA A 18 16.49 -11.25 -11.32
CA ALA A 18 15.51 -10.21 -11.12
C ALA A 18 15.16 -10.21 -9.63
N ILE A 19 15.80 -9.33 -8.87
CA ILE A 19 15.38 -9.00 -7.52
C ILE A 19 14.10 -8.20 -7.72
N SER A 20 12.97 -8.90 -7.74
CA SER A 20 11.67 -8.27 -7.54
C SER A 20 11.74 -7.63 -6.16
N ALA A 21 11.95 -6.32 -6.12
CA ALA A 21 11.75 -5.52 -4.93
C ALA A 21 10.26 -5.64 -4.57
N VAL A 22 9.93 -6.65 -3.76
CA VAL A 22 8.70 -6.64 -2.99
C VAL A 22 8.85 -5.44 -2.07
N SER A 23 8.23 -4.33 -2.45
CA SER A 23 7.95 -3.25 -1.51
C SER A 23 7.16 -3.88 -0.38
N THR A 24 7.84 -4.23 0.71
CA THR A 24 7.20 -4.46 2.00
C THR A 24 6.71 -3.10 2.45
N ALA A 25 5.57 -2.66 1.91
CA ALA A 25 4.76 -1.69 2.60
C ALA A 25 4.60 -2.24 4.02
N PRO A 26 4.86 -1.43 5.08
CA PRO A 26 4.69 -1.91 6.44
C PRO A 26 3.31 -2.54 6.52
N ALA A 27 3.27 -3.83 6.88
CA ALA A 27 2.01 -4.47 7.19
C ALA A 27 1.44 -3.60 8.30
N ALA A 28 0.35 -2.90 8.02
CA ALA A 28 -0.34 -2.15 9.02
C ALA A 28 -0.94 -3.21 9.94
N LEU A 29 -0.15 -3.61 10.94
CA LEU A 29 -0.50 -4.65 11.87
C LEU A 29 -1.73 -4.13 12.59
N ALA A 30 -2.89 -4.70 12.25
CA ALA A 30 -4.03 -4.71 13.15
C ALA A 30 -3.50 -5.00 14.54
N TYR A 31 -3.79 -4.12 15.50
CA TYR A 31 -3.40 -4.36 16.88
C TYR A 31 -3.96 -5.74 17.28
N PRO A 32 -3.12 -6.65 17.81
CA PRO A 32 -3.57 -8.00 18.10
C PRO A 32 -4.79 -7.99 19.05
N GLY A 33 -5.94 -8.45 18.56
CA GLY A 33 -7.16 -8.62 19.36
C GLY A 33 -8.33 -7.67 19.05
N ASP A 34 -8.20 -6.75 18.10
CA ASP A 34 -9.29 -5.80 17.78
C ASP A 34 -10.54 -6.53 17.23
N PRO A 35 -11.70 -6.50 17.92
CA PRO A 35 -12.93 -7.11 17.45
C PRO A 35 -13.63 -6.25 16.40
N LYS A 36 -14.24 -6.95 15.44
CA LYS A 36 -15.08 -6.51 14.31
C LYS A 36 -15.17 -4.99 14.08
N PRO A 37 -14.47 -4.43 13.07
CA PRO A 37 -14.45 -3.01 12.86
C PRO A 37 -15.82 -2.47 12.41
N GLY A 38 -16.21 -1.31 12.94
CA GLY A 38 -17.23 -0.50 12.29
C GLY A 38 -16.68 -0.08 10.93
N CYS A 39 -17.34 -0.45 9.85
CA CYS A 39 -16.89 -0.11 8.51
C CYS A 39 -17.93 0.74 7.77
N GLU A 40 -17.46 1.77 7.08
CA GLU A 40 -18.26 2.56 6.16
C GLU A 40 -17.51 2.83 4.86
N SER A 41 -18.27 2.98 3.79
CA SER A 41 -17.72 3.46 2.52
C SER A 41 -17.63 4.98 2.53
N GLY A 42 -16.50 5.51 2.09
CA GLY A 42 -16.26 6.94 1.99
C GLY A 42 -15.13 7.30 1.02
N GLY A 43 -14.55 8.48 1.22
CA GLY A 43 -13.46 8.98 0.38
C GLY A 43 -13.93 9.46 -0.99
N PHE A 44 -13.02 9.55 -1.95
CA PHE A 44 -13.36 10.02 -3.29
C PHE A 44 -14.34 9.06 -3.97
N LEU A 45 -15.53 9.57 -4.31
CA LEU A 45 -16.62 8.80 -4.94
C LEU A 45 -17.04 7.53 -4.18
N ASN A 46 -16.93 7.52 -2.84
CA ASN A 46 -17.21 6.33 -2.01
C ASN A 46 -16.40 5.09 -2.40
N ALA A 47 -15.23 5.28 -3.02
CA ALA A 47 -14.40 4.19 -3.53
C ALA A 47 -13.47 3.58 -2.48
N THR A 48 -13.48 4.11 -1.25
CA THR A 48 -12.63 3.64 -0.15
C THR A 48 -13.50 3.08 0.97
N LEU A 49 -13.20 1.85 1.41
CA LEU A 49 -13.82 1.27 2.59
C LEU A 49 -12.94 1.58 3.79
N PHE A 50 -13.47 2.37 4.73
CA PHE A 50 -12.85 2.66 6.02
C PHE A 50 -13.39 1.70 7.07
N CYS A 51 -12.52 1.24 7.96
CA CYS A 51 -12.84 0.31 9.03
C CYS A 51 -12.06 0.71 10.28
N ASP A 52 -12.76 0.94 11.38
CA ASP A 52 -12.15 1.35 12.64
C ASP A 52 -12.16 0.21 13.66
N GLY A 53 -11.00 -0.05 14.26
CA GLY A 53 -10.88 -0.85 15.47
C GLY A 53 -11.26 -0.04 16.71
N PRO A 54 -11.41 -0.67 17.89
CA PRO A 54 -11.88 0.00 19.10
C PRO A 54 -11.04 1.21 19.52
N ILE A 55 -11.70 2.19 20.13
CA ILE A 55 -11.05 3.31 20.80
C ILE A 55 -10.24 2.79 22.00
N ARG A 56 -8.96 3.15 22.05
CA ARG A 56 -8.00 2.83 23.11
C ARG A 56 -8.15 3.78 24.30
N PRO A 57 -7.57 3.46 25.48
CA PRO A 57 -7.65 4.32 26.66
C PRO A 57 -7.05 5.73 26.47
N ASP A 58 -6.16 5.91 25.50
CA ASP A 58 -5.57 7.20 25.13
C ASP A 58 -6.42 8.01 24.13
N GLY A 59 -7.60 7.51 23.76
CA GLY A 59 -8.50 8.15 22.80
C GLY A 59 -8.14 7.89 21.34
N THR A 60 -7.07 7.15 21.06
CA THR A 60 -6.69 6.77 19.70
C THR A 60 -7.43 5.51 19.25
N TRP A 61 -7.55 5.30 17.94
CA TRP A 61 -8.01 4.03 17.40
C TRP A 61 -7.22 3.65 16.15
N GLN A 62 -7.37 2.41 15.71
CA GLN A 62 -6.82 2.00 14.42
C GLN A 62 -7.87 2.23 13.34
N ARG A 63 -7.48 2.94 12.27
CA ARG A 63 -8.27 3.02 11.04
C ARG A 63 -7.55 2.29 9.93
N CYS A 64 -8.23 1.34 9.31
CA CYS A 64 -7.82 0.71 8.07
C CYS A 64 -8.65 1.28 6.91
N TRP A 65 -8.03 1.53 5.77
CA TRP A 65 -8.72 1.88 4.54
C TRP A 65 -8.24 1.04 3.38
N SER A 66 -9.20 0.60 2.56
CA SER A 66 -8.94 -0.21 1.38
C SER A 66 -9.62 0.38 0.17
N TRP A 67 -8.97 0.26 -0.99
CA TRP A 67 -9.47 0.78 -2.26
C TRP A 67 -9.24 -0.25 -3.37
N GLN A 68 -10.12 -0.22 -4.37
CA GLN A 68 -10.03 -1.08 -5.53
C GLN A 68 -9.06 -0.53 -6.56
N ALA A 69 -8.51 -1.41 -7.39
CA ALA A 69 -7.71 -0.99 -8.54
C ALA A 69 -8.59 -0.15 -9.47
N ASN A 70 -8.02 0.92 -10.01
CA ASN A 70 -8.72 1.80 -10.93
C ASN A 70 -7.81 2.13 -12.11
N TYR A 71 -8.40 2.15 -13.31
CA TYR A 71 -7.76 2.69 -14.49
C TYR A 71 -8.54 3.92 -14.95
N THR A 72 -7.87 5.07 -14.96
CA THR A 72 -8.40 6.29 -15.55
C THR A 72 -7.84 6.39 -16.96
N GLY A 73 -8.73 6.26 -17.96
CA GLY A 73 -8.37 6.40 -19.37
C GLY A 73 -7.79 7.79 -19.65
N GLY A 74 -6.77 7.84 -20.51
CA GLY A 74 -6.18 9.09 -20.96
C GLY A 74 -7.17 9.95 -21.77
N PHE A 75 -6.97 11.27 -21.76
CA PHE A 75 -7.75 12.22 -22.55
C PHE A 75 -6.80 13.15 -23.32
N ASP A 76 -7.18 13.49 -24.55
CA ASP A 76 -6.47 14.44 -25.42
C ASP A 76 -4.96 14.13 -25.60
N GLY A 77 -4.65 12.87 -25.92
CA GLY A 77 -3.28 12.41 -26.16
C GLY A 77 -2.44 12.15 -24.90
N ASN A 78 -2.97 12.41 -23.70
CA ASN A 78 -2.29 12.00 -22.46
C ASN A 78 -2.43 10.50 -22.22
N PRO A 79 -1.38 9.82 -21.71
CA PRO A 79 -1.49 8.43 -21.30
C PRO A 79 -2.45 8.31 -20.09
N GLY A 80 -3.18 7.20 -20.02
CA GLY A 80 -4.02 6.88 -18.88
C GLY A 80 -3.19 6.62 -17.61
N PHE A 81 -3.84 6.69 -16.46
CA PHE A 81 -3.23 6.39 -15.17
C PHE A 81 -3.84 5.11 -14.59
N TYR A 82 -2.97 4.16 -14.22
CA TYR A 82 -3.37 2.97 -13.47
C TYR A 82 -3.01 3.14 -12.00
N SER A 83 -4.02 3.04 -11.14
CA SER A 83 -3.87 2.95 -9.69
C SER A 83 -4.10 1.50 -9.25
N PRO A 84 -3.13 0.83 -8.63
CA PRO A 84 -3.35 -0.52 -8.10
C PRO A 84 -4.29 -0.49 -6.90
N ALA A 85 -4.95 -1.62 -6.65
CA ALA A 85 -5.69 -1.84 -5.41
C ALA A 85 -4.72 -1.82 -4.22
N GLY A 86 -5.24 -1.48 -3.05
CA GLY A 86 -4.43 -1.54 -1.85
C GLY A 86 -5.23 -1.38 -0.58
N GLN A 87 -4.50 -1.54 0.51
CA GLN A 87 -4.98 -1.37 1.86
C GLN A 87 -3.86 -0.78 2.71
N MET A 88 -4.21 0.06 3.66
CA MET A 88 -3.28 0.53 4.67
C MET A 88 -4.05 0.86 5.94
N CYS A 89 -3.37 0.85 7.07
CA CYS A 89 -3.95 1.26 8.34
C CYS A 89 -3.00 2.18 9.10
N ALA A 90 -3.58 3.04 9.92
CA ALA A 90 -2.85 3.92 10.81
C ALA A 90 -3.55 3.98 12.17
N VAL A 91 -2.77 4.32 13.19
CA VAL A 91 -3.32 4.78 14.46
C VAL A 91 -3.66 6.26 14.29
N ILE A 92 -4.92 6.61 14.54
CA ILE A 92 -5.43 7.97 14.40
C ILE A 92 -6.10 8.43 15.69
N SER A 93 -6.36 9.73 15.77
CA SER A 93 -7.05 10.39 16.88
C SER A 93 -7.95 11.50 16.33
N GLU A 94 -8.81 12.07 17.18
CA GLU A 94 -9.71 13.16 16.79
C GLU A 94 -8.99 14.43 16.32
N ASP A 95 -7.72 14.59 16.65
CA ASP A 95 -6.87 15.70 16.23
C ASP A 95 -5.93 15.33 15.07
N ASN A 96 -5.86 14.06 14.68
CA ASN A 96 -4.98 13.57 13.62
C ASN A 96 -5.65 12.47 12.78
N PHE A 97 -6.55 12.90 11.88
CA PHE A 97 -7.20 12.00 10.92
C PHE A 97 -6.33 11.80 9.69
N GLN A 98 -6.04 10.54 9.37
CA GLN A 98 -5.37 10.16 8.13
C GLN A 98 -6.08 8.99 7.46
N PRO A 99 -6.22 9.03 6.12
CA PRO A 99 -5.88 10.13 5.21
C PRO A 99 -6.86 11.30 5.35
N ALA A 100 -6.56 12.48 4.77
CA ALA A 100 -7.41 13.67 4.88
C ALA A 100 -8.85 13.50 4.31
N ILE A 101 -9.07 12.46 3.52
CA ILE A 101 -10.39 12.08 2.98
C ILE A 101 -11.14 11.07 3.88
N SER A 102 -10.55 10.71 5.01
CA SER A 102 -11.17 9.79 5.97
C SER A 102 -12.20 10.51 6.85
N PRO A 103 -13.18 9.79 7.39
CA PRO A 103 -14.19 10.37 8.28
C PRO A 103 -13.59 11.02 9.52
N HIS A 104 -14.12 12.15 9.99
CA HIS A 104 -13.58 12.86 11.15
C HIS A 104 -14.17 12.37 12.49
N TYR A 105 -14.62 11.12 12.54
CA TYR A 105 -15.25 10.48 13.70
C TYR A 105 -14.85 9.00 13.73
N HIS A 106 -15.01 8.34 14.88
CA HIS A 106 -14.80 6.90 15.00
C HIS A 106 -16.00 6.13 14.43
N ILE A 107 -15.73 5.10 13.62
CA ILE A 107 -16.77 4.30 12.96
C ILE A 107 -17.16 3.13 13.87
N GLY A 108 -18.46 3.00 14.15
CA GLY A 108 -19.00 1.88 14.94
C GLY A 108 -19.29 2.20 16.41
N ASP A 109 -19.33 3.49 16.76
CA ASP A 109 -19.95 4.01 18.00
C ASP A 109 -21.46 3.75 18.05
#